data_AF-A0A520B3Y2-F1
#
_entry.id   AF-A0A520B3Y2-F1
#
_cell.length_a   1.000
_cell.length_b   1.000
_cell.length_c   1.000
_cell.angle_alpha   90.00
_cell.angle_beta   90.00
_cell.angle_gamma   90.00
#
_symmetry.space_group_name_H-M   'P 1'
#
loop_
_entity.id
_entity.type
_entity.pdbx_description
1 polymer ?
#
loop_
_entity_poly.entity_id
_entity_poly.type
_entity_poly.pdbx_seq_one_letter_code
_entity_poly.pdbx_strand_id
1 'polypeptide(L)'
;GVLKARYLRNAGPLNFVGYDAKLRVLQHALGTHTRRTQVQGARLRMRREIRVATLFKEAPAALLRMIVVHELAHLRELEHDKAFYQLCQHMEPDYFQLEFDLRLYLMHLESPQ
;
A
#
# COMPACT_ATOMS: atom_id res chain seq x y z
N GLY A 1 2.52 -2.01 -12.37
CA GLY A 1 1.67 -1.70 -13.54
C GLY A 1 0.50 -2.67 -13.70
N VAL A 2 0.79 -3.98 -13.80
CA VAL A 2 -0.19 -5.02 -14.17
C VAL A 2 -1.40 -5.10 -13.22
N LEU A 3 -1.20 -5.09 -11.89
CA LEU A 3 -2.31 -5.16 -10.92
C LEU A 3 -3.30 -3.98 -11.07
N LYS A 4 -2.79 -2.75 -11.07
CA LYS A 4 -3.60 -1.54 -11.29
C LYS A 4 -4.38 -1.60 -12.60
N ALA A 5 -3.74 -2.04 -13.69
CA ALA A 5 -4.40 -2.14 -15.00
C ALA A 5 -5.46 -3.27 -15.05
N ARG A 6 -5.28 -4.34 -14.27
CA ARG A 6 -6.23 -5.45 -14.21
C ARG A 6 -7.48 -5.10 -13.42
N TYR A 7 -7.31 -4.53 -12.23
CA TYR A 7 -8.40 -4.36 -11.26
C TYR A 7 -8.93 -2.93 -11.12
N LEU A 8 -8.15 -1.93 -11.54
CA LEU A 8 -8.41 -0.51 -11.28
C LEU A 8 -8.32 0.35 -12.55
N ARG A 9 -8.86 -0.15 -13.67
CA ARG A 9 -8.81 0.52 -14.99
C ARG A 9 -9.28 1.97 -14.95
N ASN A 10 -10.32 2.25 -14.16
CA ASN A 10 -10.93 3.59 -14.03
C ASN A 10 -10.36 4.42 -12.88
N ALA A 11 -9.39 3.89 -12.11
CA ALA A 11 -8.74 4.67 -11.07
C ALA A 11 -7.76 5.68 -11.67
N GLY A 12 -7.63 6.83 -11.01
CA GLY A 12 -6.74 7.93 -11.43
C GLY A 12 -5.30 7.49 -11.70
N PRO A 13 -4.52 8.32 -12.42
CA PRO A 13 -3.14 7.98 -12.77
C PRO A 13 -2.29 7.81 -11.52
N LEU A 14 -1.44 6.79 -11.52
CA LEU A 14 -0.44 6.55 -10.49
C LEU A 14 0.87 7.23 -10.93
N ASN A 15 1.30 8.24 -10.17
CA ASN A 15 2.40 9.13 -10.57
C ASN A 15 3.78 8.69 -10.06
N PHE A 16 3.83 7.80 -9.08
CA PHE A 16 5.08 7.30 -8.51
C PHE A 16 4.86 5.96 -7.82
N VAL A 17 5.85 5.07 -7.94
CA VAL A 17 5.96 3.82 -7.19
C VAL A 17 7.41 3.66 -6.79
N GLY A 18 7.69 3.46 -5.50
CA GLY A 18 9.06 3.26 -5.04
C GLY A 18 9.19 2.97 -3.56
N TYR A 19 10.42 2.71 -3.13
CA TYR A 19 10.74 2.54 -1.72
C TYR A 19 11.00 3.88 -1.03
N ASP A 20 10.65 3.99 0.24
CA ASP A 20 10.90 5.17 1.07
C ASP A 20 11.53 4.78 2.41
N ALA A 21 12.74 5.28 2.67
CA ALA A 21 13.49 4.98 3.90
C ALA A 21 12.99 5.75 5.12
N LYS A 22 12.17 6.79 4.92
CA LYS A 22 11.61 7.61 6.01
C LYS A 22 10.23 7.12 6.43
N LEU A 23 9.68 6.12 5.72
CA LEU A 23 8.39 5.52 6.03
C LEU A 23 8.47 4.76 7.35
N ARG A 24 7.78 5.25 8.38
CA ARG A 24 7.62 4.52 9.63
C ARG A 24 6.50 3.51 9.48
N VAL A 25 6.85 2.24 9.49
CA VAL A 25 5.89 1.13 9.54
C VAL A 25 5.49 0.94 10.99
N LEU A 26 4.67 1.85 11.52
CA LEU A 26 4.02 1.61 12.81
C LEU A 26 2.89 0.59 12.59
N GLN A 27 2.58 -0.21 13.61
CA GLN A 27 1.57 -1.29 13.58
C GLN A 27 0.16 -0.87 13.07
N HIS A 28 -0.11 0.44 12.97
CA HIS A 28 -1.36 1.01 12.46
C HIS A 28 -1.30 1.56 11.02
N ALA A 29 -0.13 1.55 10.38
CA ALA A 29 0.08 2.13 9.04
C ALA A 29 0.78 1.10 8.14
N LEU A 30 0.05 0.03 7.76
CA LEU A 30 0.44 -0.88 6.68
C LEU A 30 0.62 -0.14 5.33
N GLY A 31 0.13 1.09 5.27
CA GLY A 31 0.09 1.94 4.11
C GLY A 31 0.19 3.41 4.47
N THR A 32 1.11 4.15 3.85
CA THR A 32 1.16 5.61 4.02
C THR A 32 0.38 6.22 2.88
N HIS A 33 -0.92 6.38 3.14
CA HIS A 33 -1.98 6.83 2.24
C HIS A 33 -1.48 7.53 0.97
N THR A 34 -1.92 6.99 -0.15
CA THR A 34 -1.51 7.19 -1.55
C THR A 34 -1.65 8.61 -2.08
N ARG A 35 -1.82 9.62 -1.22
CA ARG A 35 -2.23 10.99 -1.53
C ARG A 35 -1.23 12.01 -0.98
N ARG A 36 -0.46 12.63 -1.88
CA ARG A 36 0.28 13.86 -1.57
C ARG A 36 -0.32 15.04 -2.32
N THR A 37 -0.66 16.09 -1.60
CA THR A 37 -1.10 17.35 -2.21
C THR A 37 0.14 18.16 -2.57
N GLN A 38 0.31 18.50 -3.85
CA GLN A 38 1.41 19.33 -4.33
C GLN A 38 0.85 20.59 -5.00
N VAL A 39 1.42 21.74 -4.67
CA VAL A 39 1.10 23.03 -5.32
C VAL A 39 1.91 23.13 -6.61
N GLN A 40 1.25 23.35 -7.75
CA GLN A 40 1.90 23.76 -9.00
C GLN A 40 1.28 25.08 -9.47
N GLY A 41 2.04 26.17 -9.35
CA GLY A 41 1.52 27.53 -9.56
C GLY A 41 0.44 27.87 -8.52
N ALA A 42 -0.69 28.43 -8.95
CA ALA A 42 -1.82 28.73 -8.08
C ALA A 42 -2.76 27.52 -7.82
N ARG A 43 -2.46 26.33 -8.36
CA ARG A 43 -3.39 25.18 -8.34
C ARG A 43 -2.84 24.01 -7.52
N LEU A 44 -3.66 23.50 -6.61
CA LEU A 44 -3.39 22.25 -5.89
C LEU A 44 -3.64 21.06 -6.84
N ARG A 45 -2.59 20.28 -7.11
CA ARG A 45 -2.71 18.98 -7.78
C ARG A 45 -2.52 17.87 -6.75
N MET A 46 -3.50 16.98 -6.70
CA MET A 46 -3.38 15.73 -5.95
C MET A 46 -2.52 14.75 -6.77
N ARG A 47 -1.37 14.37 -6.23
CA ARG A 47 -0.48 13.37 -6.82
C ARG A 47 -0.70 12.04 -6.11
N ARG A 48 -0.93 10.97 -6.89
CA ARG A 48 -1.11 9.62 -6.37
C ARG A 48 0.21 8.88 -6.38
N GLU A 49 0.69 8.44 -5.22
CA GLU A 49 2.00 7.79 -5.08
C GLU A 49 1.88 6.54 -4.20
N ILE A 50 2.47 5.42 -4.61
CA ILE A 50 2.61 4.23 -3.77
C ILE A 50 4.05 4.21 -3.23
N ARG A 51 4.18 4.19 -1.90
CA ARG A 51 5.46 4.16 -1.20
C ARG A 51 5.50 2.94 -0.30
N VAL A 52 6.53 2.12 -0.46
CA VAL A 52 6.77 0.94 0.38
C VAL A 52 7.99 1.22 1.26
N ALA A 53 7.94 0.90 2.54
CA ALA A 53 9.11 1.11 3.42
C ALA A 53 10.31 0.29 2.91
N THR A 54 11.52 0.85 2.97
CA THR A 54 12.74 0.13 2.54
C THR A 54 12.98 -1.15 3.34
N LEU A 55 12.47 -1.24 4.56
CA LEU A 55 12.45 -2.44 5.41
C LEU A 55 11.89 -3.65 4.65
N PHE A 56 10.89 -3.48 3.79
CA PHE A 56 10.26 -4.59 3.08
C PHE A 56 11.04 -5.06 1.85
N LYS A 57 12.21 -4.48 1.53
CA LYS A 57 13.02 -4.92 0.38
C LYS A 57 13.39 -6.40 0.46
N GLU A 58 13.67 -6.88 1.67
CA GLU A 58 14.03 -8.27 1.96
C GLU A 58 12.83 -9.12 2.40
N ALA A 59 11.62 -8.55 2.41
CA ALA A 59 10.42 -9.29 2.78
C ALA A 59 10.05 -10.29 1.66
N PRO A 60 9.44 -11.44 2.01
CA PRO A 60 8.91 -12.37 1.01
C PRO A 60 8.02 -11.66 -0.02
N ALA A 61 8.14 -12.06 -1.28
CA ALA A 61 7.45 -11.41 -2.40
C ALA A 61 5.93 -11.38 -2.24
N ALA A 62 5.35 -12.36 -1.52
CA ALA A 62 3.92 -12.39 -1.21
C ALA A 62 3.50 -11.25 -0.28
N LEU A 63 4.32 -10.91 0.73
CA LEU A 63 4.06 -9.79 1.63
C LEU A 63 4.16 -8.45 0.90
N LEU A 64 5.17 -8.29 0.04
CA LEU A 64 5.31 -7.11 -0.82
C LEU A 64 4.11 -6.92 -1.74
N ARG A 65 3.60 -8.01 -2.31
CA ARG A 65 2.39 -7.99 -3.15
C ARG A 65 1.17 -7.55 -2.36
N MET A 66 0.99 -8.08 -1.15
CA MET A 66 -0.11 -7.69 -0.27
C MET A 66 -0.06 -6.20 0.07
N ILE A 67 1.11 -5.66 0.42
CA ILE A 67 1.30 -4.21 0.66
C ILE A 67 0.89 -3.40 -0.58
N VAL A 68 1.34 -3.82 -1.78
CA VAL A 68 0.97 -3.13 -3.02
C VAL A 68 -0.53 -3.19 -3.28
N VAL A 69 -1.19 -4.30 -2.97
CA VAL A 69 -2.65 -4.45 -3.09
C VAL A 69 -3.38 -3.53 -2.11
N HIS A 70 -2.93 -3.46 -0.86
CA HIS A 70 -3.43 -2.54 0.15
C HIS A 70 -3.37 -1.08 -0.34
N GLU A 71 -2.19 -0.66 -0.83
CA GLU A 71 -1.98 0.70 -1.34
C GLU A 71 -2.78 0.98 -2.62
N LEU A 72 -3.03 -0.03 -3.45
CA LEU A 72 -3.87 0.12 -4.63
C LEU A 72 -5.35 0.27 -4.27
N ALA A 73 -5.83 -0.42 -3.24
CA ALA A 73 -7.21 -0.30 -2.78
C ALA A 73 -7.51 1.14 -2.31
N HIS A 74 -6.54 1.81 -1.66
CA HIS A 74 -6.59 3.23 -1.28
C HIS A 74 -6.80 4.21 -2.45
N LEU A 75 -6.64 3.76 -3.70
CA LEU A 75 -7.00 4.59 -4.86
C LEU A 75 -8.51 4.75 -5.07
N ARG A 76 -9.31 3.86 -4.46
CA ARG A 76 -10.78 3.85 -4.54
C ARG A 76 -11.44 3.99 -3.17
N GLU A 77 -11.00 3.22 -2.19
CA GLU A 77 -11.59 3.15 -0.86
C GLU A 77 -10.58 3.74 0.15
N LEU A 78 -10.93 4.85 0.81
CA LEU A 78 -10.00 5.57 1.69
C LEU A 78 -9.92 4.97 3.10
N GLU A 79 -11.04 4.43 3.57
CA GLU A 79 -11.20 3.89 4.92
C GLU A 79 -11.11 2.36 4.87
N HIS A 80 -10.57 1.74 5.90
CA HIS A 80 -10.48 0.28 6.03
C HIS A 80 -11.81 -0.34 6.44
N ASP A 81 -12.83 -0.18 5.60
CA ASP A 81 -14.17 -0.74 5.79
C ASP A 81 -14.39 -2.02 4.96
N LYS A 82 -15.63 -2.53 4.97
CA LYS A 82 -15.99 -3.74 4.24
C LYS A 82 -15.68 -3.64 2.73
N ALA A 83 -15.90 -2.48 2.11
CA ALA A 83 -15.65 -2.30 0.68
C ALA A 83 -14.14 -2.33 0.38
N PHE A 84 -13.33 -1.70 1.23
CA PHE A 84 -11.87 -1.77 1.14
C PHE A 84 -11.37 -3.21 1.19
N TYR A 85 -11.76 -3.99 2.21
CA TYR A 85 -11.29 -5.36 2.36
C TYR A 85 -11.78 -6.27 1.23
N GLN A 86 -13.01 -6.08 0.74
CA GLN A 86 -13.51 -6.81 -0.43
C GLN A 86 -12.68 -6.50 -1.68
N LEU A 87 -12.30 -5.24 -1.89
CA LEU A 87 -11.45 -4.85 -3.01
C LEU A 87 -10.05 -5.46 -2.89
N CYS A 88 -9.48 -5.47 -1.69
CA CYS A 88 -8.20 -6.12 -1.42
C CYS A 88 -8.25 -7.63 -1.74
N GLN A 89 -9.25 -8.36 -1.22
CA GLN A 89 -9.42 -9.78 -1.51
C GLN A 89 -9.69 -10.09 -2.98
N HIS A 90 -10.38 -9.18 -3.69
CA HIS A 90 -10.60 -9.34 -5.12
C HIS A 90 -9.29 -9.24 -5.92
N MET A 91 -8.34 -8.43 -5.45
CA MET A 91 -7.01 -8.29 -6.07
C MET A 91 -6.01 -9.36 -5.62
N GLU A 92 -6.14 -9.85 -4.38
CA GLU A 92 -5.31 -10.88 -3.76
C GLU A 92 -6.17 -11.79 -2.87
N PRO A 93 -6.55 -12.99 -3.34
CA PRO A 93 -7.43 -13.90 -2.58
C PRO A 93 -6.92 -14.22 -1.17
N ASP A 94 -5.60 -14.34 -0.99
CA ASP A 94 -4.96 -14.66 0.30
C ASP A 94 -4.70 -13.41 1.16
N TYR A 95 -5.28 -12.26 0.81
CA TYR A 95 -4.98 -10.95 1.40
C TYR A 95 -4.98 -10.96 2.94
N PHE A 96 -6.00 -11.55 3.57
CA PHE A 96 -6.08 -11.56 5.04
C PHE A 96 -4.97 -12.39 5.69
N GLN A 97 -4.62 -13.53 5.10
CA GLN A 97 -3.53 -14.36 5.61
C GLN A 97 -2.21 -13.62 5.46
N LEU A 98 -1.97 -13.02 4.29
CA LEU A 98 -0.76 -12.25 4.03
C LEU A 98 -0.67 -10.99 4.90
N GLU A 99 -1.80 -10.35 5.21
CA GLU A 99 -1.85 -9.21 6.15
C GLU A 99 -1.47 -9.65 7.57
N PHE A 100 -2.00 -10.77 8.04
CA PHE A 100 -1.63 -11.35 9.31
C PHE A 100 -0.15 -11.75 9.35
N ASP A 101 0.34 -12.44 8.33
CA ASP A 101 1.75 -12.86 8.20
C ASP A 101 2.69 -11.64 8.18
N LEU A 102 2.28 -10.53 7.56
CA LEU A 102 3.05 -9.30 7.60
C LEU A 102 3.16 -8.74 9.01
N ARG A 103 2.07 -8.75 9.79
CA ARG A 103 2.10 -8.30 11.19
C ARG A 103 3.04 -9.17 12.03
N LEU A 104 3.03 -10.49 11.82
CA LEU A 104 3.98 -11.40 12.46
C LEU A 104 5.43 -11.12 12.04
N TYR A 105 5.67 -10.91 10.75
CA TYR A 105 6.99 -10.57 10.22
C TYR A 105 7.53 -9.28 10.83
N LEU A 106 6.69 -8.24 10.95
CA LEU A 106 7.06 -6.99 11.60
C LEU A 106 7.38 -7.17 13.08
N MET A 107 6.55 -7.92 13.81
CA MET A 107 6.80 -8.23 15.22
C MET A 107 8.13 -8.97 15.42
N HIS A 108 8.47 -9.89 14.52
CA HIS A 108 9.76 -10.58 14.54
C HIS A 108 10.94 -9.61 14.36
N LEU A 109 10.81 -8.62 13.47
CA LEU A 109 11.86 -7.62 13.23
C LEU A 109 12.00 -6.57 14.35
N GLU A 110 10.91 -6.28 15.07
CA GLU A 110 10.92 -5.35 16.22
C GLU A 110 11.47 -5.99 17.49
N SER A 111 11.52 -7.33 17.56
CA SER A 111 12.04 -8.04 18.73
C SER A 111 13.57 -7.86 18.83
N PRO A 112 14.11 -7.37 19.95
CA PRO A 112 15.56 -7.35 20.15
C PRO A 112 16.10 -8.79 20.09
N GLN A 113 17.20 -8.99 19.36
CA GLN A 113 17.98 -10.24 19.43
C GLN A 113 18.76 -10.31 20.74
#